data_AF-A0A545V3K1-F1
#
_entry.id   AF-A0A545V3K1-F1
#
_cell.length_a   1.000
_cell.length_b   1.000
_cell.length_c   1.000
_cell.angle_alpha   90.00
_cell.angle_beta   90.00
_cell.angle_gamma   90.00
#
_symmetry.space_group_name_H-M   'P 1'
#
loop_
_entity.id
_entity.type
_entity.pdbx_description
1 polymer ?
#
loop_
_entity_poly.entity_id
_entity_poly.type
_entity_poly.pdbx_seq_one_letter_code
_entity_poly.pdbx_strand_id
1 'polypeptide(L)'
;MSSSPNNTAGDAANANGDEKPRLTEEEKKQNHIASEQKRRQAIREGFDRLTELVPGLEGQGRSEGLVLKKTVEYMRQQLDERQSMIERVEQTGGAVDPELKS
;
A
#
# COMPACT_ATOMS: atom_id res chain seq x y z
N MET A 1 -26.26 25.13 35.46
CA MET A 1 -26.87 24.24 36.48
C MET A 1 -27.69 23.22 35.69
N SER A 2 -27.13 22.03 35.44
CA SER A 2 -27.52 20.74 36.10
C SER A 2 -28.95 20.31 35.71
N SER A 3 -29.26 19.18 35.09
CA SER A 3 -28.59 17.88 34.91
C SER A 3 -29.37 17.09 33.83
N SER A 4 -28.76 16.10 33.18
CA SER A 4 -29.50 15.02 32.49
C SER A 4 -29.04 13.67 33.04
N PRO A 5 -29.97 12.73 33.31
CA PRO A 5 -29.71 11.58 34.16
C PRO A 5 -29.17 10.36 33.42
N ASN A 6 -28.51 9.52 34.20
CA ASN A 6 -27.94 8.21 33.92
C ASN A 6 -29.02 7.10 33.93
N ASN A 7 -28.90 6.07 33.09
CA ASN A 7 -29.48 4.73 33.26
C ASN A 7 -28.73 3.76 32.31
N THR A 8 -27.65 3.10 32.75
CA THR A 8 -27.55 1.78 33.43
C THR A 8 -27.97 0.55 32.63
N ALA A 9 -26.98 -0.36 32.58
CA ALA A 9 -27.10 -1.82 32.71
C ALA A 9 -27.68 -2.62 31.53
N GLY A 10 -26.76 -3.31 30.86
CA GLY A 10 -27.07 -4.48 30.06
C GLY A 10 -25.78 -5.12 29.54
N ASP A 11 -25.02 -5.78 30.41
CA ASP A 11 -24.33 -7.00 29.99
C ASP A 11 -23.89 -7.81 31.22
N ALA A 12 -24.66 -8.85 31.52
CA ALA A 12 -24.24 -9.92 32.41
C ALA A 12 -24.65 -11.26 31.80
N ALA A 13 -23.62 -12.10 31.62
CA ALA A 13 -23.63 -13.54 31.43
C ALA A 13 -23.91 -14.10 30.02
N ASN A 14 -22.87 -14.68 29.40
CA ASN A 14 -22.67 -16.13 29.52
C ASN A 14 -21.22 -16.55 29.19
N ALA A 15 -20.79 -17.61 29.87
CA ALA A 15 -19.43 -18.15 29.95
C ALA A 15 -19.11 -19.16 28.83
N ASN A 16 -17.80 -19.40 28.67
CA ASN A 16 -17.12 -20.50 27.97
C ASN A 16 -16.75 -20.27 26.49
N GLY A 17 -15.52 -19.80 26.29
CA GLY A 17 -14.78 -19.94 25.04
C GLY A 17 -13.47 -19.18 25.12
N ASP A 18 -12.39 -19.88 25.50
CA ASP A 18 -10.99 -19.44 25.40
C ASP A 18 -10.79 -17.91 25.36
N GLU A 19 -11.14 -17.23 26.46
CA GLU A 19 -11.02 -15.77 26.55
C GLU A 19 -9.55 -15.41 26.62
N LYS A 20 -8.96 -15.13 25.46
CA LYS A 20 -7.71 -14.38 25.37
C LYS A 20 -7.86 -13.16 26.29
N PRO A 21 -7.00 -13.01 27.32
CA PRO A 21 -7.13 -11.90 28.25
C PRO A 21 -7.16 -10.58 27.46
N ARG A 22 -8.09 -9.69 27.82
CA ARG A 22 -8.15 -8.35 27.21
C ARG A 22 -6.79 -7.69 27.44
N LEU A 23 -6.12 -7.29 26.35
CA LEU A 23 -4.80 -6.67 26.37
C LEU A 23 -4.76 -5.54 27.41
N THR A 24 -3.78 -5.57 28.30
CA THR A 24 -3.47 -4.47 29.23
C THR A 24 -3.17 -3.19 28.44
N GLU A 25 -3.30 -2.02 29.08
CA GLU A 25 -2.98 -0.74 28.45
C GLU A 25 -1.53 -0.70 27.95
N GLU A 26 -0.60 -1.34 28.67
CA GLU A 26 0.80 -1.47 28.24
C GLU A 26 0.92 -2.38 27.01
N GLU A 27 0.25 -3.54 26.98
CA GLU A 27 0.24 -4.43 25.81
C GLU A 27 -0.39 -3.78 24.58
N LYS A 28 -1.46 -3.00 24.73
CA LYS A 28 -2.06 -2.22 23.63
C LYS A 28 -1.06 -1.21 23.07
N LYS A 29 -0.36 -0.50 23.94
CA LYS A 29 0.65 0.50 23.55
C LYS A 29 1.81 -0.16 22.79
N GLN A 30 2.31 -1.30 23.28
CA GLN A 30 3.36 -2.05 22.60
C GLN A 30 2.89 -2.59 21.25
N ASN A 31 1.67 -3.14 21.19
CA ASN A 31 1.11 -3.65 19.93
C ASN A 31 0.89 -2.54 18.89
N HIS A 32 0.45 -1.36 19.33
CA HIS A 32 0.31 -0.18 18.45
C HIS A 32 1.67 0.25 17.87
N ILE A 33 2.71 0.33 18.70
CA ILE A 33 4.08 0.66 18.26
C ILE A 33 4.58 -0.38 17.25
N ALA A 34 4.43 -1.66 17.55
CA ALA A 34 4.86 -2.75 16.68
C ALA A 34 4.10 -2.73 15.33
N SER A 35 2.79 -2.51 15.36
CA SER A 35 1.95 -2.44 14.16
C SER A 35 2.36 -1.27 13.26
N GLU A 36 2.62 -0.09 13.84
CA GLU A 36 3.05 1.07 13.08
C GLU A 36 4.49 0.92 12.53
N GLN A 37 5.39 0.30 13.29
CA GLN A 37 6.73 -0.05 12.79
C GLN A 37 6.65 -0.98 11.59
N LYS A 38 5.84 -2.06 11.69
CA LYS A 38 5.61 -2.99 10.58
C LYS A 38 5.01 -2.29 9.36
N ARG A 39 4.01 -1.42 9.57
CA ARG A 39 3.41 -0.61 8.50
C ARG A 39 4.44 0.27 7.81
N ARG A 40 5.27 1.00 8.57
CA ARG A 40 6.33 1.85 8.01
C ARG A 40 7.39 1.06 7.28
N GLN A 41 7.74 -0.12 7.79
CA GLN A 41 8.71 -1.00 7.13
C GLN A 41 8.18 -1.49 5.77
N ALA A 42 6.92 -1.92 5.71
CA ALA A 42 6.30 -2.32 4.45
C ALA A 42 6.23 -1.18 3.41
N ILE A 43 5.99 0.06 3.86
CA ILE A 43 6.02 1.23 2.97
C ILE A 43 7.43 1.45 2.41
N ARG A 44 8.48 1.38 3.26
CA ARG A 44 9.87 1.55 2.81
C ARG A 44 10.28 0.48 1.81
N GLU A 45 9.95 -0.78 2.08
CA GLU A 45 10.19 -1.88 1.14
C GLU A 45 9.47 -1.65 -0.20
N GLY A 46 8.28 -1.02 -0.16
CA GLY A 46 7.59 -0.55 -1.36
C GLY A 46 8.41 0.46 -2.16
N PHE A 47 8.99 1.47 -1.50
CA PHE A 47 9.85 2.46 -2.14
C PHE A 47 11.16 1.88 -2.66
N ASP A 48 11.79 0.98 -1.91
CA ASP A 48 13.02 0.31 -2.33
C ASP A 48 12.77 -0.49 -3.63
N ARG A 49 11.66 -1.24 -3.70
CA ARG A 49 11.26 -1.93 -4.95
C ARG A 49 11.00 -0.97 -6.11
N LEU A 50 10.40 0.20 -5.87
CA LEU A 50 10.23 1.20 -6.93
C LEU A 50 11.57 1.68 -7.47
N THR A 51 12.58 1.85 -6.60
CA THR A 51 13.91 2.27 -7.04
C THR A 51 14.69 1.20 -7.81
N GLU A 52 14.34 -0.07 -7.65
CA GLU A 52 14.91 -1.17 -8.45
C GLU A 52 14.27 -1.28 -9.85
N LEU A 53 13.00 -0.91 -9.97
CA LEU A 53 12.24 -1.02 -11.23
C LEU A 53 12.39 0.20 -12.13
N VAL A 54 12.58 1.38 -11.55
CA VAL A 54 12.65 2.64 -12.30
C VAL A 54 14.12 3.01 -12.55
N PRO A 55 14.58 3.03 -13.81
CA PRO A 55 15.96 3.32 -14.13
C PRO A 55 16.43 4.68 -13.58
N GLY A 56 17.62 4.71 -12.97
CA GLY A 56 18.24 5.95 -12.48
C GLY A 56 17.75 6.42 -11.11
N LEU A 57 16.99 5.60 -10.38
CA LEU A 57 16.59 5.86 -9.00
C LEU A 57 17.36 5.02 -7.96
N GLU A 58 18.39 4.30 -8.36
CA GLU A 58 19.11 3.38 -7.48
C GLU A 58 19.65 4.12 -6.23
N GLY A 59 19.29 3.64 -5.05
CA GLY A 59 19.69 4.27 -3.78
C GLY A 59 18.91 5.54 -3.40
N GLN A 60 17.90 5.97 -4.18
CA GLN A 60 17.07 7.14 -3.88
C GLN A 60 15.79 6.83 -3.08
N GLY A 61 15.67 5.64 -2.48
CA GLY A 61 14.47 5.18 -1.77
C GLY A 61 14.04 6.06 -0.57
N ARG A 62 14.88 7.01 -0.17
CA ARG A 62 14.59 7.98 0.90
C ARG A 62 13.94 9.28 0.42
N SER A 63 13.87 9.51 -0.88
CA SER A 63 13.26 10.70 -1.48
C SER A 63 11.86 10.38 -2.02
N GLU A 64 10.90 10.14 -1.13
CA GLU A 64 9.55 9.64 -1.47
C GLU A 64 8.89 10.39 -2.63
N GLY A 65 8.85 11.73 -2.59
CA GLY A 65 8.23 12.54 -3.64
C GLY A 65 8.95 12.47 -4.99
N LEU A 66 10.29 12.33 -4.97
CA LEU A 66 11.08 12.17 -6.19
C LEU A 66 10.82 10.80 -6.82
N VAL A 67 10.83 9.74 -5.98
CA VAL A 67 10.58 8.37 -6.43
C VAL A 67 9.20 8.28 -7.06
N LEU A 68 8.14 8.74 -6.37
CA LEU A 68 6.78 8.69 -6.94
C LEU A 68 6.66 9.45 -8.26
N LYS A 69 7.23 10.66 -8.33
CA LYS A 69 7.20 11.46 -9.56
C LYS A 69 7.89 10.74 -10.72
N LYS A 70 9.09 10.23 -10.49
CA LYS A 70 9.90 9.54 -11.51
C LYS A 70 9.27 8.21 -11.92
N THR A 71 8.65 7.48 -10.99
CA THR A 71 7.86 6.29 -11.29
C THR A 71 6.69 6.60 -12.24
N VAL A 72 5.95 7.68 -12.00
CA VAL A 72 4.84 8.08 -12.90
C VAL A 72 5.34 8.49 -14.28
N GLU A 73 6.44 9.25 -14.34
CA GLU A 73 7.10 9.61 -15.60
C GLU A 73 7.50 8.36 -16.40
N TYR A 74 8.12 7.39 -15.73
CA TYR A 74 8.55 6.13 -16.34
C TYR A 74 7.37 5.28 -16.81
N MET A 75 6.29 5.17 -16.02
CA MET A 75 5.07 4.44 -16.44
C MET A 75 4.48 5.01 -17.73
N ARG A 76 4.43 6.34 -17.87
CA ARG A 76 3.95 6.98 -19.10
C ARG A 76 4.85 6.66 -20.29
N GLN A 77 6.17 6.74 -20.10
CA GLN A 77 7.13 6.36 -21.14
C GLN A 77 6.94 4.90 -21.57
N GLN A 78 6.77 3.96 -20.64
CA GLN A 78 6.55 2.55 -20.98
C GLN A 78 5.25 2.32 -21.77
N LEU A 79 4.19 3.10 -21.49
CA LEU A 79 2.94 3.04 -22.26
C LEU A 79 3.14 3.56 -23.69
N ASP A 80 3.84 4.68 -23.85
CA ASP A 80 4.14 5.25 -25.16
C ASP A 80 5.05 4.32 -25.99
N GLU A 81 6.08 3.73 -25.35
CA GLU A 81 6.95 2.74 -25.97
C GLU A 81 6.19 1.48 -26.39
N ARG A 82 5.28 0.99 -25.54
CA ARG A 82 4.40 -0.14 -25.88
C ARG A 82 3.56 0.18 -27.11
N GLN A 83 2.93 1.35 -27.16
CA GLN A 83 2.12 1.76 -28.30
C GLN A 83 2.95 1.85 -29.59
N SER A 84 4.14 2.46 -29.50
CA SER A 84 5.06 2.54 -30.65
C SER A 84 5.50 1.15 -31.15
N MET A 85 5.76 0.21 -30.24
CA MET A 85 6.10 -1.17 -30.61
C MET A 85 4.95 -1.88 -31.31
N ILE A 86 3.71 -1.70 -30.82
CA ILE A 86 2.51 -2.26 -31.46
C ILE A 86 2.35 -1.74 -32.89
N GLU A 87 2.42 -0.43 -33.07
CA GLU A 87 2.32 0.20 -34.39
C GLU A 87 3.40 -0.29 -35.35
N ARG A 88 4.64 -0.44 -34.87
CA ARG A 88 5.74 -0.98 -35.67
C ARG A 88 5.49 -2.42 -36.10
N VAL A 89 5.00 -3.28 -35.21
CA VAL A 89 4.68 -4.67 -35.54
C VAL A 89 3.61 -4.71 -36.63
N GLU A 90 2.55 -3.93 -36.49
CA GLU A 90 1.48 -3.86 -37.48
C GLU A 90 1.94 -3.31 -38.83
N GLN A 91 2.79 -2.27 -38.84
CA GLN A 91 3.38 -1.73 -40.07
C GLN A 91 4.24 -2.75 -40.81
N THR A 92 4.92 -3.63 -40.08
CA THR A 92 5.70 -4.73 -40.66
C THR A 92 4.85 -5.95 -41.06
N GLY A 93 3.53 -5.87 -40.91
CA GLY A 93 2.58 -6.94 -41.28
C GLY A 93 2.35 -7.99 -40.19
N GLY A 94 2.86 -7.77 -38.97
CA GLY A 94 2.59 -8.63 -37.83
C GLY A 94 1.23 -8.33 -37.20
N ALA A 95 0.55 -9.36 -36.70
CA ALA A 95 -0.70 -9.19 -35.94
C ALA A 95 -0.39 -9.11 -34.44
N VAL A 96 -0.89 -8.06 -33.79
CA VAL A 96 -0.84 -7.92 -32.33
C VAL A 96 -2.19 -8.29 -31.74
N ASP A 97 -2.18 -9.08 -30.67
CA ASP A 97 -3.36 -9.46 -29.90
C ASP A 97 -4.16 -8.20 -29.48
N PRO A 98 -5.47 -8.13 -29.73
CA PRO A 98 -6.32 -7.02 -29.30
C PRO A 98 -6.22 -6.69 -27.81
N GLU A 99 -6.00 -7.68 -26.92
CA GLU A 99 -5.83 -7.43 -25.48
C GLU A 99 -4.59 -6.59 -25.17
N LEU A 100 -3.59 -6.61 -26.06
CA LEU A 100 -2.39 -5.83 -25.89
C LEU A 100 -2.52 -4.37 -26.37
N LYS A 101 -3.65 -3.99 -26.98
CA LYS A 101 -3.90 -2.65 -27.54
C LYS A 101 -4.75 -1.75 -26.63
N SER A 102 -5.37 -2.31 -25.59
CA SER A 102 -6.09 -1.59 -24.53
C SER A 102 -5.21 -1.29 -23.32
#